data_AF-A0A965B1U6-F1
#
_entry.id   AF-A0A965B1U6-F1
#
_cell.length_a   1.000
_cell.length_b   1.000
_cell.length_c   1.000
_cell.angle_alpha   90.00
_cell.angle_beta   90.00
_cell.angle_gamma   90.00
#
_symmetry.space_group_name_H-M   'P 1'
#
loop_
_entity.id
_entity.type
_entity.pdbx_description
1 polymer ?
#
loop_
_entity_poly.entity_id
_entity_poly.type
_entity_poly.pdbx_seq_one_letter_code
_entity_poly.pdbx_strand_id
1 'polypeptide(L)' 'MKKLNGLRKTRDGIDIYGPDAFDGMHAAGRVAARILDEVAEHVFPGQTTAEIDRIIEDKINALGVTSATIGYRGYKHA' A
#
# COMPACT_ATOMS: atom_id res chain seq x y z
N MET A 1 -16.43 0.28 5.94
CA MET A 1 -15.46 -0.84 5.86
C MET A 1 -16.23 -2.15 6.06
N LYS A 2 -16.41 -2.97 5.01
CA LYS A 2 -17.11 -4.25 5.11
C LYS A 2 -16.27 -5.15 6.03
N LYS A 3 -16.82 -5.63 7.15
CA LYS A 3 -16.13 -6.62 7.98
C LYS A 3 -15.89 -7.86 7.11
N LEU A 4 -14.66 -8.38 7.06
CA LEU A 4 -14.28 -9.65 6.41
C LEU A 4 -14.84 -10.88 7.18
N ASN A 5 -16.01 -10.73 7.79
CA ASN A 5 -16.68 -11.81 8.50
C ASN A 5 -17.29 -12.74 7.45
N GLY A 6 -16.65 -13.88 7.20
CA GLY A 6 -17.21 -14.94 6.34
C GLY A 6 -16.28 -15.57 5.32
N LEU A 7 -14.99 -15.23 5.28
CA LEU A 7 -14.04 -15.93 4.40
C LEU A 7 -13.81 -17.36 4.89
N ARG A 8 -13.72 -18.29 3.93
CA ARG A 8 -13.30 -19.67 4.19
C ARG A 8 -11.87 -19.64 4.70
N LYS A 9 -11.60 -20.34 5.81
CA LYS A 9 -10.25 -20.47 6.36
C LYS A 9 -9.68 -21.87 6.13
N THR A 10 -8.37 -21.97 5.98
CA THR A 10 -7.66 -23.27 6.06
C THR A 10 -7.67 -23.81 7.50
N ARG A 11 -7.20 -25.05 7.70
CA ARG A 11 -6.99 -25.62 9.05
C ARG A 11 -6.12 -24.72 9.93
N ASP A 12 -5.16 -24.02 9.31
CA ASP A 12 -4.19 -23.15 10.00
C ASP A 12 -4.66 -21.69 10.06
N GLY A 13 -5.91 -21.40 9.68
CA GLY A 13 -6.54 -20.09 9.85
C GLY A 13 -6.32 -19.08 8.71
N ILE A 14 -5.71 -19.49 7.59
CA ILE A 14 -5.43 -18.63 6.43
C ILE A 14 -6.73 -18.32 5.70
N ASP A 15 -7.02 -17.03 5.50
CA ASP A 15 -8.16 -16.58 4.72
C ASP A 15 -8.00 -16.93 3.24
N ILE A 16 -9.01 -17.59 2.68
CA ILE A 16 -9.08 -17.92 1.26
C ILE A 16 -10.01 -16.93 0.55
N TYR A 17 -9.39 -16.06 -0.23
CA TYR A 17 -10.08 -15.04 -1.02
C TYR A 17 -10.60 -15.63 -2.34
N GLY A 18 -11.81 -15.21 -2.72
CA GLY A 18 -12.43 -15.55 -4.01
C GLY A 18 -12.11 -14.52 -5.10
N PRO A 19 -12.56 -14.78 -6.35
CA PRO A 19 -12.35 -13.87 -7.48
C PRO A 19 -12.84 -12.44 -7.24
N ASP A 20 -13.88 -12.27 -6.42
CA ASP A 20 -14.45 -10.98 -6.04
C ASP A 20 -13.49 -10.06 -5.24
N ALA A 21 -12.49 -10.65 -4.58
CA ALA A 21 -11.45 -9.91 -3.87
C ALA A 21 -10.25 -9.53 -4.76
N PHE A 22 -10.09 -10.19 -5.91
CA PHE A 22 -8.89 -10.05 -6.75
C PHE A 22 -8.85 -8.69 -7.44
N ASP A 23 -9.98 -8.16 -7.89
CA ASP A 23 -10.02 -6.86 -8.58
C ASP A 23 -9.49 -5.73 -7.68
N GLY A 24 -9.90 -5.72 -6.41
CA GLY A 24 -9.40 -4.78 -5.42
C GLY A 24 -7.91 -4.97 -5.13
N MET A 25 -7.46 -6.22 -4.96
CA MET A 25 -6.05 -6.52 -4.71
C MET A 25 -5.16 -6.13 -5.89
N HIS A 26 -5.60 -6.41 -7.12
CA HIS A 26 -4.89 -6.02 -8.33
C HIS A 26 -4.83 -4.50 -8.48
N ALA A 27 -5.92 -3.79 -8.19
CA ALA A 27 -5.93 -2.33 -8.24
C ALA A 27 -4.94 -1.72 -7.24
N ALA A 28 -4.96 -2.19 -5.99
CA ALA A 28 -4.02 -1.74 -4.96
C ALA A 28 -2.56 -2.06 -5.33
N GLY A 29 -2.28 -3.29 -5.77
CA GLY A 29 -0.94 -3.72 -6.16
C GLY A 29 -0.39 -2.93 -7.36
N ARG A 30 -1.22 -2.63 -8.36
CA ARG A 30 -0.81 -1.79 -9.51
C ARG A 30 -0.40 -0.39 -9.10
N VAL A 31 -1.16 0.24 -8.19
CA VAL A 31 -0.83 1.59 -7.69
C VAL A 31 0.45 1.56 -6.87
N ALA A 32 0.60 0.57 -5.98
CA ALA A 32 1.81 0.42 -5.19
C ALA A 32 3.07 0.21 -6.06
N ALA A 33 2.99 -0.68 -7.06
CA ALA A 33 4.09 -0.92 -8.00
C ALA A 33 4.45 0.34 -8.79
N ARG A 34 3.45 1.08 -9.28
CA ARG A 34 3.67 2.35 -9.98
C ARG A 34 4.42 3.37 -9.13
N ILE A 35 3.99 3.58 -7.87
CA ILE A 35 4.65 4.53 -6.97
C ILE A 35 6.10 4.10 -6.71
N LEU A 36 6.33 2.79 -6.53
CA LEU A 36 7.67 2.23 -6.31
C LEU A 36 8.59 2.45 -7.52
N ASP A 37 8.10 2.25 -8.74
CA ASP A 37 8.87 2.49 -9.95
C ASP A 37 9.19 3.99 -10.10
N GLU A 38 8.22 4.87 -9.86
CA GLU A 38 8.41 6.31 -9.94
C GLU A 38 9.35 6.87 -8.85
N VAL A 39 9.39 6.27 -7.65
CA VAL A 39 10.28 6.76 -6.57
C VAL A 39 11.75 6.45 -6.83
N ALA A 40 12.05 5.44 -7.66
CA ALA A 40 13.41 5.04 -7.96
C ALA A 40 14.25 6.18 -8.56
N GLU A 41 13.63 7.09 -9.33
CA GLU A 41 14.27 8.27 -9.91
C GLU A 41 14.77 9.28 -8.85
N HIS A 42 14.26 9.19 -7.63
CA HIS A 42 14.61 10.08 -6.53
C HIS A 42 15.68 9.51 -5.60
N VAL A 43 16.21 8.31 -5.88
CA VAL A 43 17.23 7.64 -5.06
C VAL A 43 18.63 7.94 -5.60
N PHE A 44 19.34 8.87 -4.95
CA PHE A 44 20.71 9.24 -5.33
C PHE A 44 21.55 9.66 -4.11
N PRO A 45 22.90 9.62 -4.19
CA PRO A 45 23.76 10.04 -3.09
C PRO A 45 23.51 11.48 -2.65
N GLY A 46 23.37 11.69 -1.34
CA GLY A 46 23.04 13.00 -0.76
C GLY A 46 21.54 13.27 -0.59
N GLN A 47 20.66 12.40 -1.10
CA GLN A 47 19.23 12.46 -0.84
C GLN A 47 18.89 12.03 0.60
N THR A 48 17.82 12.59 1.17
CA THR A 48 17.30 12.15 2.47
C THR A 48 16.12 11.18 2.32
N THR A 49 15.98 10.24 3.24
CA THR A 49 14.81 9.35 3.29
C THR A 49 13.52 10.12 3.58
N ALA A 50 13.60 11.25 4.29
CA ALA A 50 12.45 12.12 4.54
C ALA A 50 11.91 12.77 3.25
N GLU A 51 12.78 13.10 2.29
CA GLU A 51 12.36 13.63 0.99
C GLU A 51 11.72 12.54 0.13
N ILE A 52 12.27 11.33 0.17
CA ILE A 52 11.68 10.15 -0.50
C ILE A 52 10.28 9.86 0.08
N ASP A 53 10.13 9.88 1.40
CA ASP A 53 8.85 9.73 2.12
C ASP A 53 7.83 10.79 1.69
N ARG A 54 8.23 12.07 1.66
CA ARG A 54 7.39 13.19 1.19
C ARG A 54 6.88 12.96 -0.23
N ILE A 55 7.75 12.52 -1.14
CA ILE A 55 7.39 12.25 -2.54
C ILE A 55 6.38 11.08 -2.64
N ILE A 56 6.56 10.04 -1.84
CA ILE A 56 5.62 8.91 -1.77
C ILE A 56 4.27 9.40 -1.26
N GLU A 57 4.25 10.18 -0.18
CA GLU A 57 3.01 10.75 0.39
C GLU A 57 2.27 11.64 -0.62
N ASP A 58 2.99 12.52 -1.32
CA ASP A 58 2.43 13.37 -2.38
C ASP A 58 1.78 12.54 -3.50
N LYS A 59 2.42 11.44 -3.93
CA LYS A 59 1.89 10.52 -4.95
C LYS A 59 0.66 9.76 -4.45
N ILE A 60 0.68 9.27 -3.21
CA ILE A 60 -0.46 8.60 -2.57
C ILE A 60 -1.68 9.54 -2.55
N ASN A 61 -1.47 10.79 -2.12
CA ASN A 61 -2.51 11.82 -2.08
C ASN A 61 -3.03 12.17 -3.47
N ALA A 62 -2.14 12.36 -4.45
CA ALA A 62 -2.51 12.68 -5.83
C ALA A 62 -3.32 11.56 -6.51
N LEU A 63 -3.06 10.30 -6.17
CA LEU A 63 -3.78 9.14 -6.69
C LEU A 63 -5.05 8.82 -5.89
N GLY A 64 -5.35 9.57 -4.83
CA GLY A 64 -6.52 9.37 -3.99
C GLY A 64 -6.54 8.03 -3.26
N VAL A 65 -5.36 7.44 -3.00
CA VAL A 65 -5.20 6.20 -2.25
C VAL A 65 -4.79 6.48 -0.81
N THR A 66 -4.95 5.50 0.07
CA THR A 66 -4.60 5.63 1.50
C THR A 66 -3.32 4.86 1.79
N SER A 67 -2.38 5.50 2.49
CA SER A 67 -1.18 4.83 2.99
C SER A 67 -1.55 3.76 4.02
N ALA A 68 -0.93 2.57 3.91
CA ALA A 68 -1.09 1.49 4.87
C ALA A 68 -0.20 1.65 6.12
N THR A 69 0.82 2.51 6.05
CA THR A 69 1.87 2.68 7.06
C THR A 69 1.56 3.86 7.98
N ILE A 70 1.05 4.96 7.44
CA ILE A 70 0.65 6.13 8.24
C ILE A 70 -0.48 5.73 9.20
N GLY A 71 -0.24 5.92 10.50
CA GLY A 71 -1.17 5.57 11.58
C GLY A 71 -1.11 4.10 12.01
N TYR A 72 -0.44 3.22 11.26
CA TYR A 72 -0.24 1.84 11.69
C TYR A 72 0.69 1.83 12.90
N ARG A 73 0.20 1.42 14.08
CA ARG A 73 0.98 1.36 15.34
C ARG A 73 1.74 2.67 15.67
N GLY A 74 1.21 3.83 15.27
CA GLY A 74 1.81 5.14 15.53
C GLY A 74 2.92 5.57 14.56
N TYR A 75 3.16 4.82 13.48
CA TYR A 75 4.03 5.25 12.39
C TYR A 75 3.46 6.50 11.69
N LYS A 76 4.35 7.38 11.23
CA LYS A 76 4.01 8.70 10.64
C LYS A 76 4.55 8.92 9.23
N HIS A 77 5.10 7.87 8.63
CA HIS A 77 5.76 7.88 7.32
C HIS A 77 5.00 6.95 6.37
N ALA A 78 5.02 7.28 5.09
CA ALA A 78 4.31 6.63 4.00
C ALA A 78 5.00 5.35 3.50
#